data_AF-A0A528IM64-F1
#
_entry.id   AF-A0A528IM64-F1
#
_cell.length_a   1.000
_cell.length_b   1.000
_cell.length_c   1.000
_cell.angle_alpha   90.00
_cell.angle_beta   90.00
_cell.angle_gamma   90.00
#
_symmetry.space_group_name_H-M   'P 1'
#
loop_
_entity.id
_entity.type
_entity.pdbx_description
1 polymer ?
#
loop_
_entity_poly.entity_id
_entity_poly.type
_entity_poly.pdbx_seq_one_letter_code
_entity_poly.pdbx_strand_id
1 'polypeptide(L)' 'SGSTKLIHGGLRYLEFYEFRLVREALMEREVLWKIAPHIIWPMRFVLPYAKGLRPAWLIRLGLFLYDHIGGR' A
#
# COMPACT_ATOMS: atom_id res chain seq x y z
N SER A 1 13.99 -11.72 11.79
CA SER A 1 14.35 -10.28 11.76
C SER A 1 14.58 -9.70 10.35
N GLY A 2 14.56 -10.50 9.27
CA GLY A 2 14.93 -10.07 7.90
C GLY A 2 13.83 -9.42 7.04
N SER A 3 12.76 -8.87 7.64
CA SER A 3 11.75 -8.11 6.88
C SER A 3 12.20 -6.66 6.65
N THR A 4 11.58 -6.01 5.66
CA THR A 4 11.72 -4.55 5.40
C THR A 4 11.11 -3.69 6.51
N LYS A 5 10.39 -4.30 7.48
CA LYS A 5 9.74 -3.62 8.61
C LYS A 5 8.71 -2.58 8.17
N LEU A 6 7.89 -2.94 7.17
CA LEU A 6 6.81 -2.13 6.65
C LEU A 6 5.49 -2.88 6.78
N ILE A 7 4.47 -2.18 7.31
CA ILE A 7 3.08 -2.63 7.23
C ILE A 7 2.47 -1.92 6.03
N HIS A 8 2.21 -2.65 4.95
CA HIS A 8 1.72 -2.09 3.70
C HIS A 8 0.67 -2.98 3.04
N GLY A 9 -0.29 -2.35 2.34
CA GLY A 9 -1.23 -3.04 1.44
C GLY A 9 -0.56 -3.70 0.23
N GLY A 10 0.65 -3.25 -0.12
CA GLY A 10 1.46 -3.81 -1.20
C GLY A 10 0.98 -3.36 -2.57
N LEU A 11 1.22 -2.09 -2.90
CA LEU A 11 0.81 -1.45 -4.16
C LEU A 11 1.11 -2.30 -5.42
N ARG A 12 2.26 -2.98 -5.44
CA ARG A 12 2.68 -3.85 -6.55
C ARG A 12 1.74 -5.03 -6.82
N TYR A 13 0.97 -5.46 -5.83
CA TYR A 13 0.08 -6.61 -5.95
C TYR A 13 -1.20 -6.28 -6.74
N LEU A 14 -1.55 -5.00 -6.89
CA LEU A 14 -2.65 -4.58 -7.76
C LEU A 14 -2.44 -4.99 -9.22
N GLU A 15 -1.19 -5.08 -9.68
CA GLU A 15 -0.86 -5.53 -11.05
C GLU A 15 -1.14 -7.01 -11.29
N PHE A 16 -1.23 -7.78 -10.20
CA PHE A 16 -1.53 -9.21 -10.21
C PHE A 16 -3.00 -9.49 -9.83
N TYR A 17 -3.83 -8.45 -9.76
CA TYR A 17 -5.26 -8.53 -9.41
C TYR A 17 -5.54 -9.12 -8.01
N GLU A 18 -4.57 -9.04 -7.10
CA GLU A 18 -4.66 -9.53 -5.72
C GLU A 18 -5.45 -8.56 -4.83
N PHE A 19 -6.65 -8.14 -5.27
CA PHE A 19 -7.43 -7.09 -4.63
C PHE A 19 -7.85 -7.44 -3.20
N ARG A 20 -8.18 -8.71 -2.94
CA ARG A 20 -8.55 -9.17 -1.60
C ARG A 20 -7.39 -9.00 -0.62
N LEU A 21 -6.19 -9.45 -1.02
CA LEU A 21 -4.98 -9.32 -0.22
C LEU A 21 -4.69 -7.84 0.08
N VAL A 22 -4.72 -6.98 -0.95
CA VAL A 22 -4.45 -5.55 -0.78
C VAL A 22 -5.47 -4.92 0.17
N ARG A 23 -6.75 -5.25 0.03
CA ARG A 23 -7.82 -4.76 0.92
C ARG A 23 -7.59 -5.16 2.37
N GLU A 24 -7.38 -6.46 2.61
CA GLU A 24 -7.17 -7.00 3.96
C GLU A 24 -5.94 -6.34 4.61
N ALA A 25 -4.82 -6.25 3.89
CA ALA A 25 -3.61 -5.62 4.40
C ALA A 25 -3.75 -4.12 4.66
N LEU A 26 -4.55 -3.39 3.87
CA LEU A 26 -4.87 -1.98 4.14
C LEU A 26 -5.73 -1.80 5.39
N MET A 27 -6.75 -2.65 5.59
CA MET A 27 -7.60 -2.62 6.78
C MET A 27 -6.80 -2.95 8.05
N GLU A 28 -5.98 -3.99 8.00
CA GLU A 28 -5.15 -4.43 9.12
C GLU A 28 -4.11 -3.39 9.54
N ARG A 29 -3.64 -2.53 8.63
CA ARG A 29 -2.70 -1.45 8.97
C ARG A 29 -3.25 -0.54 10.08
N GLU A 30 -4.51 -0.14 9.96
CA GLU A 30 -5.15 0.75 10.94
C GLU A 30 -5.41 0.03 12.27
N VAL A 31 -5.74 -1.25 12.22
CA VAL A 31 -5.90 -2.10 13.41
C VAL A 31 -4.57 -2.22 14.15
N LEU A 32 -3.49 -2.57 13.45
CA LEU A 32 -2.16 -2.73 14.04
C LEU A 32 -1.62 -1.41 14.60
N TRP A 33 -1.86 -0.29 13.92
CA TRP A 33 -1.47 1.02 14.43
C TRP A 33 -2.19 1.35 15.75
N LYS A 34 -3.49 1.04 15.86
CA LYS A 34 -4.25 1.21 17.11
C LYS A 34 -3.74 0.30 18.24
N ILE A 35 -3.35 -0.93 17.93
CA ILE A 35 -2.89 -1.92 18.92
C ILE A 35 -1.49 -1.60 19.44
N ALA A 36 -0.55 -1.20 18.56
CA ALA A 36 0.85 -0.99 18.93
C ALA A 36 1.40 0.37 18.45
N PRO A 37 0.82 1.51 18.89
CA PRO A 37 1.21 2.84 18.44
C PRO A 37 2.64 3.25 18.89
N HIS A 38 3.21 2.54 19.86
CA HIS A 38 4.57 2.77 20.36
C HIS A 38 5.67 2.21 19.43
N ILE A 39 5.32 1.33 18.49
CA ILE A 39 6.25 0.77 17.49
C ILE A 39 5.73 0.85 16.05
N ILE A 40 4.50 1.34 15.83
CA ILE A 40 3.88 1.51 14.51
C ILE A 40 3.44 2.96 14.38
N TRP A 41 3.83 3.60 13.27
CA TRP A 41 3.44 4.97 12.95
C TRP A 41 3.30 5.16 11.43
N PRO A 42 2.55 6.17 10.98
CA PRO A 42 2.38 6.45 9.56
C PRO A 42 3.70 6.84 8.88
N MET A 43 3.92 6.34 7.67
CA MET A 43 5.06 6.68 6.83
C MET A 43 4.59 7.06 5.43
N ARG A 44 5.11 8.18 4.90
CA ARG A 44 4.86 8.61 3.52
C ARG A 44 5.88 7.97 2.59
N PHE A 45 5.41 7.51 1.43
CA PHE A 45 6.25 6.94 0.37
C PHE A 45 6.27 7.86 -0.84
N VAL A 46 7.44 7.96 -1.47
CA VAL A 46 7.61 8.63 -2.76
C VAL A 46 7.89 7.56 -3.81
N LEU A 47 7.11 7.56 -4.89
CA LEU A 47 7.32 6.70 -6.05
C LEU A 47 7.86 7.54 -7.21
N PRO A 48 9.18 7.55 -7.48
CA PRO A 48 9.74 8.28 -8.60
C PRO A 48 9.17 7.78 -9.92
N TYR A 49 8.73 8.69 -10.78
CA TYR A 49 8.27 8.35 -12.12
C TYR A 49 9.46 8.16 -13.06
N ALA A 50 9.53 6.99 -13.70
CA ALA A 50 10.52 6.68 -14.74
C ALA A 50 9.82 6.33 -16.06
N LYS A 51 10.21 7.03 -17.13
CA LYS A 51 9.73 6.73 -18.49
C LYS A 51 10.14 5.30 -18.88
N GLY A 52 9.25 4.57 -19.55
CA GLY A 52 9.51 3.21 -20.03
C GLY A 52 9.18 2.08 -19.04
N LEU A 53 8.94 2.36 -17.75
CA LEU A 53 8.53 1.33 -16.79
C LEU A 53 7.01 1.13 -16.78
N ARG A 54 6.26 2.19 -16.44
CA ARG A 54 4.80 2.18 -16.35
C ARG A 54 4.26 3.50 -16.89
N PRO A 55 3.16 3.51 -17.65
CA PRO A 55 2.57 4.77 -18.10
C PRO A 55 1.98 5.53 -16.90
N ALA A 56 2.04 6.87 -16.95
CA ALA A 56 1.64 7.71 -15.84
C ALA A 56 0.17 7.53 -15.43
N TRP A 57 -0.73 7.29 -16.39
CA TRP A 57 -2.15 7.05 -16.13
C TRP A 57 -2.38 5.77 -15.30
N LEU A 58 -1.58 4.72 -15.53
CA LEU A 58 -1.70 3.46 -14.82
C LEU A 58 -1.25 3.60 -13.36
N ILE A 59 -0.16 4.34 -13.13
CA ILE A 59 0.29 4.65 -11.77
C ILE A 59 -0.79 5.44 -11.03
N ARG A 60 -1.38 6.46 -11.67
CA ARG A 60 -2.47 7.26 -11.08
C ARG A 60 -3.69 6.41 -10.76
N LEU A 61 -4.10 5.52 -11.67
CA LEU A 61 -5.20 4.59 -11.42
C LEU A 61 -4.89 3.63 -10.26
N GLY A 62 -3.69 3.06 -10.23
CA GLY A 62 -3.25 2.18 -9.14
C GLY A 62 -3.25 2.88 -7.79
N LEU A 63 -2.74 4.11 -7.71
CA LEU A 63 -2.78 4.93 -6.48
C LEU A 63 -4.22 5.26 -6.08
N PHE A 64 -5.08 5.63 -7.04
CA PHE A 64 -6.50 5.85 -6.78
C PHE A 64 -7.15 4.60 -6.17
N LEU A 65 -6.96 3.42 -6.76
CA LEU A 65 -7.48 2.16 -6.22
C LEU A 65 -6.92 1.88 -4.82
N TYR A 66 -5.62 2.08 -4.62
CA TYR A 66 -4.95 1.85 -3.34
C TYR A 66 -5.53 2.70 -2.21
N ASP A 67 -5.92 3.95 -2.49
CA ASP A 67 -6.52 4.86 -1.50
C ASP A 67 -7.97 4.50 -1.16
N HIS A 68 -8.69 3.77 -2.03
CA HIS A 68 -10.13 3.54 -1.89
C HIS A 68 -10.51 2.09 -1.53
N ILE A 69 -9.65 1.11 -1.82
CA ILE A 69 -9.95 -0.32 -1.57
C ILE A 69 -9.95 -0.67 -0.08
N GLY A 70 -9.14 0.02 0.73
CA GLY A 70 -8.95 -0.33 2.15
C GLY A 70 -10.16 -0.06 3.05
N GLY A 71 -11.16 0.72 2.59
CA GLY A 71 -12.17 1.27 3.50
C GLY A 71 -11.53 2.28 4.47
N ARG A 72 -12.27 3.31 4.85
CA ARG A 72 -11.84 4.26 5.89
C ARG A 72 -12.44 3.84 7.22
#